data_AF-A0A3E0WTM8-F1
#
_entry.id   AF-A0A3E0WTM8-F1
#
_cell.length_a   1.000
_cell.length_b   1.000
_cell.length_c   1.000
_cell.angle_alpha   90.00
_cell.angle_beta   90.00
_cell.angle_gamma   90.00
#
_symmetry.space_group_name_H-M   'P 1'
#
loop_
_entity.id
_entity.type
_entity.pdbx_description
1 polymer ?
#
loop_
_entity_poly.entity_id
_entity_poly.type
_entity_poly.pdbx_seq_one_letter_code
_entity_poly.pdbx_strand_id
1 'polypeptide(L)' 'MLMDNKQRLKYKYIDYQRFIGALLILSMYLFLGAIINTYLRPSEDGIVLIGLTLVSLSAGFWLAYQQRQIKRKLDER' A
#
# COMPACT_ATOMS: atom_id res chain seq x y z
N MET A 1 16.89 7.37 26.91
CA MET A 1 17.47 7.38 25.54
C MET A 1 16.57 8.23 24.66
N LEU A 2 16.87 9.53 24.53
CA LEU A 2 16.08 10.47 23.71
C LEU A 2 16.40 10.20 22.24
N MET A 3 15.52 9.44 21.59
CA MET A 3 15.65 9.12 20.17
C MET A 3 15.44 10.41 19.38
N ASP A 4 16.48 10.84 18.66
CA ASP A 4 16.50 12.06 17.87
C ASP A 4 15.28 12.10 16.92
N ASN A 5 14.58 13.24 16.85
CA ASN A 5 13.40 13.42 16.00
C ASN A 5 13.68 13.04 14.52
N LYS A 6 14.92 13.21 14.05
CA LYS A 6 15.36 12.82 12.71
C LYS A 6 15.39 11.30 12.55
N GLN A 7 15.82 10.56 13.58
CA GLN A 7 15.77 9.08 13.56
C GLN A 7 14.32 8.58 13.56
N ARG A 8 13.43 9.15 14.38
CA ARG A 8 11.99 8.79 14.38
C ARG A 8 11.34 9.00 13.00
N LEU A 9 11.63 10.11 12.32
CA LEU A 9 11.11 10.34 10.98
C LEU A 9 11.66 9.34 9.95
N LYS A 10 12.93 8.96 10.07
CA LYS A 10 13.56 7.99 9.17
C LYS A 10 12.97 6.59 9.34
N TYR A 11 12.73 6.15 10.58
CA TYR A 11 12.02 4.90 10.85
C TYR A 11 10.60 4.93 10.31
N LYS A 12 9.86 6.02 10.53
CA LYS A 12 8.50 6.18 10.01
C LYS A 12 8.46 6.11 8.47
N TYR A 13 9.45 6.69 7.78
CA TYR A 13 9.56 6.59 6.32
C TYR A 13 9.79 5.15 5.83
N ILE A 14 10.65 4.38 6.51
CA ILE A 14 10.92 2.98 6.18
C ILE A 14 9.66 2.12 6.41
N ASP A 15 8.91 2.38 7.48
CA ASP A 15 7.65 1.69 7.73
C ASP A 15 6.62 1.95 6.65
N TYR A 16 6.45 3.20 6.20
CA TYR A 16 5.58 3.51 5.07
C TYR A 16 6.01 2.75 3.81
N GLN A 17 7.31 2.66 3.53
CA GLN A 17 7.82 1.90 2.39
C GLN A 17 7.46 0.39 2.49
N ARG A 18 7.65 -0.20 3.67
CA ARG A 18 7.30 -1.61 3.93
C ARG A 18 5.80 -1.85 3.79
N PHE A 19 4.98 -0.93 4.31
CA PHE A 19 3.53 -1.04 4.25
C PHE A 19 2.99 -0.92 2.83
N ILE A 20 3.55 -0.01 2.03
CA ILE A 20 3.24 0.10 0.59
C ILE A 20 3.59 -1.18 -0.14
N GLY A 21 4.77 -1.77 0.14
CA GLY A 21 5.17 -3.05 -0.42
C GLY A 21 4.19 -4.18 -0.08
N ALA A 22 3.76 -4.27 1.18
CA ALA A 22 2.77 -5.24 1.61
C ALA A 22 1.40 -5.04 0.93
N LEU A 23 0.95 -3.79 0.79
CA LEU A 23 -0.29 -3.47 0.07
C LEU A 23 -0.23 -3.83 -1.41
N LEU A 24 0.92 -3.64 -2.07
CA LEU A 24 1.13 -4.04 -3.45
C LEU A 24 1.04 -5.55 -3.61
N ILE A 25 1.68 -6.31 -2.72
CA ILE A 25 1.60 -7.78 -2.71
C ILE A 25 0.14 -8.21 -2.49
N LEU A 26 -0.55 -7.65 -1.50
CA LEU A 26 -1.97 -7.94 -1.24
C LEU A 26 -2.85 -7.63 -2.45
N SER A 27 -2.65 -6.47 -3.09
CA SER A 27 -3.38 -6.07 -4.29
C SER A 27 -3.15 -7.04 -5.44
N MET A 28 -1.93 -7.56 -5.60
CA MET A 28 -1.61 -8.56 -6.62
C MET A 28 -2.32 -9.89 -6.36
N TYR A 29 -2.42 -10.33 -5.11
CA TYR A 29 -3.19 -11.53 -4.75
C TYR A 29 -4.70 -11.34 -4.95
N LEU A 30 -5.25 -10.17 -4.60
CA LEU A 30 -6.66 -9.86 -4.85
C LEU A 30 -6.97 -9.82 -6.35
N PHE A 31 -6.07 -9.26 -7.15
CA PHE A 31 -6.21 -9.24 -8.61
C PHE A 31 -6.14 -10.64 -9.22
N LEU A 32 -5.20 -11.48 -8.79
CA LEU A 32 -5.14 -12.88 -9.21
C LEU A 32 -6.41 -13.65 -8.80
N GLY A 33 -6.90 -13.42 -7.58
CA GLY A 33 -8.17 -13.97 -7.11
C GLY A 33 -9.34 -13.54 -7.99
N ALA A 34 -9.42 -12.27 -8.37
CA ALA A 34 -10.42 -11.76 -9.31
C ALA A 34 -10.35 -12.45 -10.67
N ILE A 35 -9.15 -12.62 -11.24
CA ILE A 35 -8.96 -13.32 -12.52
C ILE A 35 -9.45 -14.77 -12.42
N ILE A 36 -9.02 -15.49 -11.38
CA ILE A 36 -9.41 -16.89 -11.17
C ILE A 36 -10.93 -17.00 -11.07
N ASN A 37 -11.55 -16.11 -10.30
CA ASN A 37 -12.97 -16.18 -10.01
C ASN A 37 -13.88 -15.67 -11.13
N THR A 38 -13.33 -14.86 -12.04
CA THR A 38 -14.07 -14.34 -13.21
C THR A 38 -13.89 -15.24 -14.42
N TYR A 39 -12.69 -15.79 -14.65
CA TYR A 39 -12.35 -16.48 -15.88
C TYR A 39 -12.14 -17.99 -15.73
N LEU A 40 -11.60 -18.48 -14.60
CA LEU A 40 -11.34 -19.92 -14.41
C LEU A 40 -12.50 -20.64 -13.73
N ARG A 41 -13.15 -19.99 -12.76
CA ARG A 41 -14.26 -20.55 -12.00
C ARG A 41 -15.32 -19.47 -11.78
N PRO A 42 -16.15 -19.17 -12.79
CA PRO A 42 -17.07 -18.05 -12.75
C PRO A 42 -17.99 -18.16 -11.52
N SER A 43 -17.78 -17.26 -10.57
CA SER A 43 -18.65 -17.06 -9.41
C SER A 43 -18.90 -15.57 -9.22
N GLU A 44 -20.02 -15.23 -8.57
CA GLU A 44 -20.47 -13.84 -8.43
C GLU A 44 -19.52 -12.96 -7.59
N ASP A 45 -18.60 -13.58 -6.83
CA ASP A 45 -17.67 -12.88 -5.94
C ASP A 45 -16.53 -12.15 -6.69
N GLY A 46 -16.37 -12.36 -8.01
CA GLY A 46 -15.34 -11.69 -8.82
C GLY A 46 -15.40 -10.16 -8.75
N ILE A 47 -16.61 -9.59 -8.69
CA ILE A 47 -16.83 -8.13 -8.59
C ILE A 47 -16.31 -7.58 -7.26
N VAL A 48 -16.50 -8.33 -6.16
CA VAL A 48 -16.05 -7.94 -4.82
C VAL A 48 -14.52 -7.91 -4.75
N LEU A 49 -13.85 -8.89 -5.36
CA LEU A 49 -12.39 -8.96 -5.45
C LEU A 49 -11.79 -7.79 -6.26
N ILE A 50 -12.45 -7.39 -7.35
CA ILE A 50 -12.05 -6.20 -8.13
C ILE A 50 -12.21 -4.92 -7.28
N GLY A 51 -13.32 -4.79 -6.56
CA GLY A 51 -13.55 -3.66 -5.64
C GLY A 51 -12.49 -3.56 -4.55
N LEU A 52 -12.15 -4.67 -3.90
CA LEU A 52 -11.09 -4.74 -2.88
C LEU A 52 -9.71 -4.41 -3.44
N THR A 53 -9.44 -4.81 -4.69
CA THR A 53 -8.19 -4.48 -5.38
C THR A 53 -8.08 -2.97 -5.61
N LEU A 54 -9.15 -2.32 -6.08
CA LEU A 54 -9.19 -0.88 -6.30
C LEU A 54 -9.01 -0.10 -4.99
N VAL A 55 -9.71 -0.50 -3.93
CA VAL A 55 -9.56 0.12 -2.59
C VAL A 55 -8.14 -0.01 -2.07
N SER A 56 -7.54 -1.20 -2.22
CA SER A 56 -6.16 -1.46 -1.79
C SER A 56 -5.15 -0.62 -2.57
N LEU A 57 -5.32 -0.48 -3.89
CA LEU A 57 -4.49 0.38 -4.72
C LEU A 57 -4.63 1.86 -4.33
N SER A 58 -5.87 2.36 -4.16
CA SER A 58 -6.12 3.73 -3.72
C SER A 58 -5.48 4.04 -2.37
N ALA A 59 -5.59 3.12 -1.40
CA ALA A 59 -4.91 3.23 -0.11
C ALA A 59 -3.38 3.26 -0.26
N GLY A 60 -2.82 2.42 -1.14
CA GLY A 60 -1.38 2.42 -1.45
C GLY A 60 -0.90 3.74 -2.05
N PHE A 61 -1.65 4.31 -2.99
CA PHE A 61 -1.36 5.63 -3.57
C PHE A 61 -1.44 6.75 -2.53
N TRP A 62 -2.43 6.72 -1.65
CA TRP A 62 -2.57 7.69 -0.57
C TRP A 62 -1.37 7.64 0.39
N LEU A 63 -0.95 6.43 0.79
CA LEU A 63 0.23 6.22 1.64
C LEU A 63 1.52 6.68 0.94
N ALA A 64 1.68 6.40 -0.35
CA ALA A 64 2.82 6.87 -1.14
C ALA A 64 2.87 8.40 -1.23
N TYR A 65 1.71 9.06 -1.32
CA TYR A 65 1.63 10.52 -1.28
C TYR A 65 2.07 11.07 0.09
N GLN A 66 1.59 10.49 1.20
CA GLN A 66 2.04 10.86 2.54
C GLN A 66 3.54 10.60 2.74
N GLN A 67 4.06 9.50 2.21
CA GLN A 67 5.49 9.18 2.28
C GLN A 67 6.33 10.24 1.55
N ARG A 68 5.90 10.71 0.38
CA ARG A 68 6.56 11.82 -0.34
C ARG A 68 6.57 13.11 0.48
N GLN A 69 5.47 13.44 1.15
CA GLN A 69 5.39 14.61 2.03
C GLN A 69 6.39 14.52 3.21
N ILE A 70 6.53 13.34 3.81
CA ILE A 70 7.50 13.09 4.89
C ILE A 70 8.94 13.20 4.37
N LYS A 71 9.21 12.69 3.16
CA LYS A 71 10.53 12.80 2.52
C LYS A 71 10.94 14.24 2.27
N ARG A 72 10.03 15.09 1.77
CA ARG A 72 10.30 16.54 1.59
C ARG A 72 10.64 17.23 2.91
N LYS A 73 9.92 16.92 3.99
CA LYS A 73 10.22 17.44 5.33
C LYS A 73 11.54 16.95 5.91
N LEU A 74 12.08 15.83 5.43
CA LEU A 74 13.40 15.31 5.79
C LEU A 74 14.54 15.97 4.99
N ASP A 75 14.30 16.32 3.72
CA ASP A 75 15.29 16.99 2.85
C ASP A 75 15.37 18.51 3.08
N GLU A 76 14.29 19.17 3.51
CA GLU A 76 14.26 20.62 3.80
C GLU A 76 14.89 21.01 5.17
N ARG A 77 15.49 20.08 5.92
CA ARG A 77 16.15 20.32 7.23
C ARG A 77 17.52 19.68 7.38
#